data_AF-A0A0G1VXZ8-F1
#
_entry.id   AF-A0A0G1VXZ8-F1
#
_cell.length_a   1.000
_cell.length_b   1.000
_cell.length_c   1.000
_cell.angle_alpha   90.00
_cell.angle_beta   90.00
_cell.angle_gamma   90.00
#
_symmetry.space_group_name_H-M   'P 1'
#
loop_
_entity.id
_entity.type
_entity.pdbx_description
1 polymer ?
#
loop_
_entity_poly.entity_id
_entity_poly.type
_entity_poly.pdbx_seq_one_letter_code
_entity_poly.pdbx_strand_id
1 'polypeptide(L)'
;MVIAAIGGIYVVTTKSSQEILSPGGNEVPSSAPKTEDLFTWNDEAGFRIQYPKGLSTDKNEQDNENYAHFALTHKDHPGSIIVWVKDLPKGVKDVASWVKLEKSFAGGTVIDSTLGGEPAKKVSVGEMLTIGTISENLLFSVEATLTDKEYWSDVFDTVSGSFAFISEGAPVGPQQGAGAGSGGDVDEDTSEVIPKRVESKSCVHKIIDG
;
A
#
# COMPACT_ATOMS: atom_id res chain seq x y z
N MET A 1 -71.33 27.30 -1.36
CA MET A 1 -71.37 28.77 -1.32
C MET A 1 -70.03 29.21 -0.74
N VAL A 2 -69.03 29.54 -1.57
CA VAL A 2 -68.59 30.93 -1.94
C VAL A 2 -67.85 31.50 -0.71
N ILE A 3 -66.53 31.80 -0.65
CA ILE A 3 -65.55 32.33 -1.63
C ILE A 3 -64.09 32.01 -1.18
N ALA A 4 -63.19 31.92 -2.17
CA ALA A 4 -61.73 31.96 -2.10
C ALA A 4 -61.12 33.36 -1.78
N ALA A 5 -59.87 33.38 -1.31
CA ALA A 5 -58.88 34.46 -1.53
C ALA A 5 -57.51 33.91 -1.06
N ILE A 6 -56.64 33.38 -1.93
CA ILE A 6 -55.64 34.05 -2.79
C ILE A 6 -54.96 35.26 -2.12
N GLY A 7 -53.69 35.07 -1.75
CA GLY A 7 -52.78 36.12 -1.30
C GLY A 7 -51.35 35.61 -1.31
N GLY A 8 -50.78 35.42 -2.50
CA GLY A 8 -49.36 35.09 -2.68
C GLY A 8 -48.50 36.34 -2.51
N ILE A 9 -47.44 36.24 -1.70
CA ILE A 9 -46.43 37.28 -1.56
C ILE A 9 -45.32 36.98 -2.58
N TYR A 10 -45.11 37.90 -3.52
CA TYR A 10 -43.93 37.93 -4.39
C TYR A 10 -42.76 38.54 -3.60
N VAL A 11 -41.71 37.75 -3.37
CA VAL A 11 -40.42 38.28 -2.89
C VAL A 11 -39.49 38.40 -4.10
N VAL A 12 -39.29 39.65 -4.54
CA VAL A 12 -38.24 40.03 -5.48
C VAL A 12 -36.97 40.24 -4.68
N THR A 13 -35.98 39.35 -4.82
CA THR A 13 -34.63 39.59 -4.32
C THR A 13 -33.77 40.18 -5.44
N THR A 14 -33.51 41.47 -5.34
CA THR A 14 -32.53 42.19 -6.15
C THR A 14 -31.12 41.76 -5.75
N LYS A 15 -30.35 41.22 -6.70
CA LYS A 15 -28.91 40.99 -6.53
C LYS A 15 -28.19 42.33 -6.40
N SER A 16 -27.73 42.63 -5.18
CA SER A 16 -26.81 43.75 -4.92
C SER A 16 -25.39 43.18 -4.91
N SER A 17 -24.63 43.41 -6.00
CA SER A 17 -23.19 43.22 -5.99
C SER A 17 -22.57 44.32 -5.14
N GLN A 18 -22.18 43.98 -3.91
CA GLN A 18 -21.25 44.79 -3.15
C GLN A 18 -19.84 44.28 -3.47
N GLU A 19 -19.06 45.11 -4.17
CA GLU A 19 -17.60 44.98 -4.18
C GLU A 19 -17.10 45.28 -2.77
N ILE A 20 -16.74 44.23 -2.04
CA ILE A 20 -16.02 44.36 -0.77
C ILE A 20 -14.53 44.35 -1.11
N LEU A 21 -13.94 45.54 -1.06
CA LEU A 21 -12.50 45.73 -0.96
C LEU A 21 -12.06 45.23 0.43
N SER A 22 -11.42 44.06 0.51
CA SER A 22 -10.84 43.56 1.75
C SER A 22 -9.44 44.14 1.99
N PRO A 23 -9.19 44.84 3.11
CA PRO A 23 -7.86 45.21 3.56
C PRO A 23 -7.27 44.10 4.44
N GLY A 24 -5.97 43.85 4.30
CA GLY A 24 -5.16 43.11 5.28
C GLY A 24 -5.06 41.62 5.02
N GLY A 25 -4.08 41.24 4.19
CA GLY A 25 -3.59 39.87 4.12
C GLY A 25 -2.97 39.48 5.46
N ASN A 26 -3.73 38.77 6.29
CA ASN A 26 -3.13 37.84 7.24
C ASN A 26 -2.60 36.67 6.43
N GLU A 27 -1.28 36.58 6.29
CA GLU A 27 -0.60 35.37 5.87
C GLU A 27 -0.89 34.31 6.93
N VAL A 28 -1.92 33.50 6.69
CA VAL A 28 -2.01 32.19 7.33
C VAL A 28 -0.75 31.46 6.88
N PRO A 29 0.11 30.97 7.78
CA PRO A 29 1.19 30.09 7.38
C PRO A 29 0.55 28.86 6.75
N SER A 30 0.50 28.86 5.42
CA SER A 30 0.22 27.69 4.60
C SER A 30 1.42 26.79 4.81
N SER A 31 1.35 25.92 5.81
CA SER A 31 2.24 24.77 5.92
C SER A 31 2.01 23.95 4.66
N ALA A 32 2.77 24.24 3.60
CA ALA A 32 2.81 23.37 2.44
C ALA A 32 3.15 21.97 2.96
N PRO A 33 2.40 20.92 2.57
CA PRO A 33 2.72 19.56 2.97
C PRO A 33 4.15 19.31 2.53
N LYS A 34 5.01 18.98 3.50
CA LYS A 34 6.39 18.60 3.25
C LYS A 34 6.30 17.41 2.30
N THR A 35 6.66 17.61 1.04
CA THR A 35 6.67 16.53 0.05
C THR A 35 7.84 15.65 0.44
N GLU A 36 7.59 14.71 1.34
CA GLU A 36 8.57 13.69 1.67
C GLU A 36 8.71 12.79 0.45
N ASP A 37 9.96 12.51 0.09
CA ASP A 37 10.21 11.54 -0.96
C ASP A 37 9.67 10.17 -0.50
N LEU A 38 8.93 9.49 -1.38
CA LEU A 38 8.34 8.19 -1.12
C LEU A 38 9.06 7.10 -1.93
N PHE A 39 9.31 5.96 -1.30
CA PHE A 39 9.70 4.73 -1.99
C PHE A 39 8.47 3.89 -2.30
N THR A 40 8.52 3.14 -3.39
CA THR A 40 7.47 2.17 -3.76
C THR A 40 7.99 0.76 -3.54
N TRP A 41 7.23 -0.04 -2.79
CA TRP A 41 7.44 -1.48 -2.67
C TRP A 41 6.38 -2.21 -3.50
N ASN A 42 6.83 -3.16 -4.31
CA ASN A 42 5.96 -4.11 -5.01
C ASN A 42 6.27 -5.50 -4.46
N ASP A 43 5.25 -6.21 -3.98
CA ASP A 43 5.41 -7.55 -3.44
C ASP A 43 4.89 -8.60 -4.43
N GLU A 44 5.54 -9.75 -4.45
CA GLU A 44 5.13 -10.90 -5.26
C GLU A 44 3.78 -11.47 -4.82
N ALA A 45 3.36 -11.20 -3.56
CA ALA A 45 2.03 -11.52 -3.06
C ALA A 45 0.91 -10.62 -3.65
N GLY A 46 1.19 -9.83 -4.68
CA GLY A 46 0.17 -9.14 -5.47
C GLY A 46 -0.30 -7.80 -4.90
N PHE A 47 0.55 -7.11 -4.13
CA PHE A 47 0.25 -5.76 -3.63
C PHE A 47 1.42 -4.81 -3.81
N ARG A 48 1.12 -3.51 -3.77
CA ARG A 48 2.11 -2.43 -3.70
C ARG A 48 1.76 -1.44 -2.62
N ILE A 49 2.77 -0.79 -2.06
CA ILE A 49 2.66 0.27 -1.06
C ILE A 49 3.71 1.34 -1.32
N GLN A 50 3.51 2.52 -0.73
CA GLN A 50 4.52 3.56 -0.64
C GLN A 50 4.85 3.84 0.82
N TYR A 51 6.10 4.22 1.08
CA TYR A 51 6.56 4.58 2.42
C TYR A 51 7.62 5.70 2.37
N PRO A 52 7.74 6.52 3.43
CA PRO A 52 8.73 7.60 3.49
C PRO A 52 10.19 7.11 3.43
N LYS A 53 11.07 7.95 2.89
CA LYS A 53 12.53 7.73 2.97
C LYS A 53 13.00 7.71 4.43
N GLY A 54 14.11 7.00 4.67
CA GLY A 54 14.77 6.94 5.98
C GLY A 54 14.33 5.77 6.86
N LEU A 55 13.33 4.99 6.42
CA LEU A 55 12.95 3.74 7.06
C LEU A 55 13.87 2.59 6.61
N SER A 56 14.21 1.74 7.56
CA SER A 56 14.85 0.44 7.31
C SER A 56 13.77 -0.57 6.95
N THR A 57 13.97 -1.28 5.84
CA THR A 57 13.09 -2.35 5.37
C THR A 57 13.68 -3.71 5.72
N ASP A 58 12.86 -4.59 6.29
CA ASP A 58 13.21 -5.99 6.48
C ASP A 58 12.17 -6.88 5.79
N LYS A 59 12.62 -7.67 4.82
CA LYS A 59 11.80 -8.69 4.16
C LYS A 59 12.21 -10.03 4.76
N ASN A 60 11.32 -10.63 5.55
CA ASN A 60 11.56 -12.00 5.99
C ASN A 60 11.21 -12.96 4.85
N GLU A 61 11.91 -14.08 4.78
CA GLU A 61 11.60 -15.16 3.84
C GLU A 61 10.17 -15.66 4.07
N GLN A 62 9.46 -15.94 2.97
CA GLN A 62 8.13 -16.53 3.02
C GLN A 62 8.21 -17.86 3.78
N ASP A 63 7.33 -18.03 4.77
CA ASP A 63 7.19 -19.30 5.49
C ASP A 63 5.88 -19.99 5.07
N ASN A 64 5.62 -21.19 5.58
CA ASN A 64 4.43 -21.96 5.21
C ASN A 64 3.11 -21.31 5.67
N GLU A 65 3.15 -20.23 6.46
CA GLU A 65 1.97 -19.55 7.02
C GLU A 65 1.81 -18.11 6.47
N ASN A 66 2.90 -17.48 6.02
CA ASN A 66 2.96 -16.08 5.59
C ASN A 66 3.52 -15.95 4.17
N TYR A 67 2.67 -15.52 3.24
CA TYR A 67 3.04 -15.25 1.85
C TYR A 67 3.84 -13.96 1.68
N ALA A 68 3.71 -13.01 2.61
CA ALA A 68 4.55 -11.83 2.67
C ALA A 68 4.69 -11.31 4.09
N HIS A 69 5.91 -10.87 4.41
CA HIS A 69 6.25 -10.12 5.61
C HIS A 69 7.20 -8.99 5.25
N PHE A 70 6.67 -7.77 5.28
CA PHE A 70 7.44 -6.55 5.03
C PHE A 70 7.38 -5.64 6.26
N ALA A 71 8.52 -5.47 6.93
CA ALA A 71 8.63 -4.64 8.13
C ALA A 71 9.38 -3.34 7.84
N LEU A 72 8.84 -2.25 8.38
CA LEU A 72 9.42 -0.91 8.38
C LEU A 72 9.80 -0.53 9.81
N THR A 73 11.04 -0.10 10.00
CA THR A 73 11.55 0.39 11.29
C THR A 73 12.34 1.68 11.08
N HIS A 74 12.51 2.48 12.14
CA HIS A 74 13.32 3.69 12.11
C HIS A 74 14.32 3.69 13.26
N LYS A 75 15.54 4.16 13.02
CA LYS A 75 16.62 4.16 14.03
C LYS A 75 16.35 5.11 15.21
N ASP A 76 15.68 6.22 14.96
CA ASP A 76 15.43 7.28 15.96
C ASP A 76 13.97 7.34 16.45
N HIS A 77 13.05 6.62 15.78
CA HIS A 77 11.62 6.65 16.10
C HIS A 77 11.20 5.23 16.52
N PRO A 78 11.12 4.91 17.82
CA PRO A 78 10.76 3.58 18.28
C PRO A 78 9.33 3.24 17.86
N GLY A 79 9.13 1.99 17.43
CA GLY A 79 7.89 1.50 16.82
C GLY A 79 8.18 0.82 15.48
N SER A 80 7.13 0.45 14.76
CA SER A 80 7.26 -0.23 13.47
C SER A 80 5.95 -0.25 12.70
N ILE A 81 6.04 -0.53 11.40
CA ILE A 81 4.92 -1.00 10.59
C ILE A 81 5.27 -2.37 10.02
N ILE A 82 4.31 -3.27 9.98
CA ILE A 82 4.44 -4.58 9.36
C ILE A 82 3.26 -4.81 8.42
N VAL A 83 3.56 -5.25 7.20
CA VAL A 83 2.57 -5.69 6.23
C VAL A 83 2.61 -7.20 6.12
N TRP A 84 1.44 -7.82 6.32
CA TRP A 84 1.25 -9.26 6.30
C TRP A 84 0.31 -9.66 5.16
N VAL A 85 0.66 -10.77 4.52
CA VAL A 85 -0.26 -11.52 3.65
C VAL A 85 -0.26 -12.98 4.11
N LYS A 86 -1.43 -13.49 4.47
CA LYS A 86 -1.58 -14.85 5.01
C LYS A 86 -2.86 -15.52 4.55
N ASP A 87 -2.90 -16.83 4.68
CA ASP A 87 -4.12 -17.61 4.50
C ASP A 87 -5.23 -17.14 5.44
N LEU A 88 -6.48 -17.27 5.00
CA LEU A 88 -7.61 -16.99 5.86
C LEU A 88 -7.67 -17.98 7.04
N PRO A 89 -7.70 -17.47 8.29
CA PRO A 89 -7.86 -18.33 9.44
C PRO A 89 -9.15 -19.15 9.36
N LYS A 90 -9.10 -20.39 9.85
CA LYS A 90 -10.26 -21.29 9.82
C LYS A 90 -11.49 -20.64 10.48
N GLY A 91 -12.59 -20.58 9.76
CA GLY A 91 -13.86 -20.01 10.25
C GLY A 91 -14.04 -18.53 9.95
N VAL A 92 -13.05 -17.86 9.38
CA VAL A 92 -13.17 -16.51 8.81
C VAL A 92 -13.82 -16.62 7.43
N LYS A 93 -14.86 -15.81 7.20
CA LYS A 93 -15.56 -15.68 5.90
C LYS A 93 -15.51 -14.27 5.34
N ASP A 94 -15.37 -13.30 6.22
CA ASP A 94 -15.36 -11.87 5.93
C ASP A 94 -14.52 -11.13 6.99
N VAL A 95 -14.21 -9.86 6.72
CA VAL A 95 -13.34 -9.06 7.60
C VAL A 95 -13.95 -8.86 8.99
N ALA A 96 -15.28 -8.86 9.11
CA ALA A 96 -15.95 -8.74 10.40
C ALA A 96 -15.81 -10.01 11.25
N SER A 97 -15.85 -11.19 10.63
CA SER A 97 -15.60 -12.47 11.29
C SER A 97 -14.14 -12.64 11.69
N TRP A 98 -13.20 -12.14 10.89
CA TRP A 98 -11.79 -12.08 11.24
C TRP A 98 -11.57 -11.26 12.52
N VAL A 99 -12.07 -10.02 12.57
CA VAL A 99 -11.88 -9.16 13.74
C VAL A 99 -12.48 -9.75 15.02
N LYS A 100 -13.59 -10.51 14.92
CA LYS A 100 -14.21 -11.18 16.08
C LYS A 100 -13.42 -12.39 16.58
N LEU A 101 -12.70 -13.08 15.71
CA LEU A 101 -11.95 -14.29 16.04
C LEU A 101 -10.54 -13.96 16.54
N GLU A 102 -9.98 -12.83 16.11
CA GLU A 102 -8.66 -12.38 16.52
C GLU A 102 -8.68 -11.91 17.98
N LYS A 103 -7.95 -12.63 18.84
CA LYS A 103 -7.94 -12.37 20.28
C LYS A 103 -7.14 -11.13 20.63
N SER A 104 -6.13 -10.77 19.82
CA SER A 104 -5.34 -9.56 20.03
C SER A 104 -6.17 -8.28 19.90
N PHE A 105 -7.34 -8.36 19.26
CA PHE A 105 -8.28 -7.23 19.10
C PHE A 105 -9.26 -7.05 20.26
N ALA A 106 -9.23 -7.94 21.26
CA ALA A 106 -10.14 -7.88 22.39
C ALA A 106 -9.98 -6.56 23.18
N GLY A 107 -11.10 -5.84 23.37
CA GLY A 107 -11.10 -4.54 24.05
C GLY A 107 -10.65 -3.37 23.17
N GLY A 108 -10.37 -3.61 21.90
CA GLY A 108 -10.02 -2.56 20.93
C GLY A 108 -11.22 -1.77 20.41
N THR A 109 -10.92 -0.62 19.81
CA THR A 109 -11.88 0.13 19.00
C THR A 109 -11.83 -0.38 17.57
N VAL A 110 -12.97 -0.73 17.01
CA VAL A 110 -13.11 -1.24 15.64
C VAL A 110 -13.95 -0.27 14.83
N ILE A 111 -13.46 0.15 13.67
CA ILE A 111 -14.18 1.00 12.72
C ILE A 111 -14.15 0.42 11.32
N ASP A 112 -15.18 0.73 10.54
CA ASP A 112 -15.23 0.44 9.11
C ASP A 112 -14.25 1.33 8.34
N SER A 113 -13.57 0.75 7.36
CA SER A 113 -12.60 1.43 6.51
C SER A 113 -12.51 0.75 5.14
N THR A 114 -11.56 1.18 4.34
CA THR A 114 -11.13 0.51 3.10
C THR A 114 -9.62 0.36 3.07
N LEU A 115 -9.12 -0.68 2.41
CA LEU A 115 -7.69 -0.89 2.14
C LEU A 115 -7.55 -1.38 0.70
N GLY A 116 -6.80 -0.65 -0.13
CA GLY A 116 -6.68 -0.99 -1.56
C GLY A 116 -7.99 -0.95 -2.34
N GLY A 117 -8.99 -0.20 -1.86
CA GLY A 117 -10.34 -0.16 -2.44
C GLY A 117 -11.30 -1.25 -1.94
N GLU A 118 -10.79 -2.24 -1.20
CA GLU A 118 -11.60 -3.32 -0.64
C GLU A 118 -12.14 -2.96 0.76
N PRO A 119 -13.34 -3.46 1.16
CA PRO A 119 -13.88 -3.27 2.49
C PRO A 119 -12.92 -3.79 3.57
N ALA A 120 -12.57 -2.94 4.53
CA ALA A 120 -11.59 -3.25 5.56
C ALA A 120 -12.14 -2.93 6.97
N LYS A 121 -11.44 -3.42 7.98
CA LYS A 121 -11.63 -3.00 9.37
C LYS A 121 -10.34 -2.39 9.87
N LYS A 122 -10.43 -1.21 10.48
CA LYS A 122 -9.33 -0.59 11.23
C LYS A 122 -9.59 -0.82 12.73
N VAL A 123 -8.60 -1.36 13.41
CA VAL A 123 -8.67 -1.78 14.82
C VAL A 123 -7.55 -1.09 15.59
N SER A 124 -7.86 -0.50 16.74
CA SER A 124 -6.88 0.11 17.64
C SER A 124 -6.99 -0.50 19.04
N VAL A 125 -5.87 -1.01 19.56
CA VAL A 125 -5.75 -1.65 20.88
C VAL A 125 -4.45 -1.17 21.53
N GLY A 126 -4.54 -0.33 22.56
CA GLY A 126 -3.33 0.22 23.20
C GLY A 126 -2.47 1.01 22.20
N GLU A 127 -1.21 0.61 22.04
CA GLU A 127 -0.27 1.17 21.06
C GLU A 127 -0.33 0.49 19.69
N MET A 128 -1.17 -0.54 19.52
CA MET A 128 -1.32 -1.25 18.26
C MET A 128 -2.41 -0.62 17.40
N LEU A 129 -2.11 -0.41 16.12
CA LEU A 129 -3.07 0.01 15.11
C LEU A 129 -2.99 -0.94 13.91
N THR A 130 -4.10 -1.58 13.58
CA THR A 130 -4.17 -2.54 12.48
C THR A 130 -5.25 -2.12 11.50
N ILE A 131 -5.00 -2.23 10.20
CA ILE A 131 -6.04 -2.26 9.18
C ILE A 131 -5.90 -3.52 8.36
N GLY A 132 -7.01 -4.23 8.13
CA GLY A 132 -6.97 -5.44 7.31
C GLY A 132 -8.19 -5.62 6.45
N THR A 133 -7.99 -6.29 5.32
CA THR A 133 -8.99 -6.63 4.32
C THR A 133 -8.80 -8.08 3.86
N ILE A 134 -9.83 -8.63 3.24
CA ILE A 134 -9.79 -9.97 2.65
C ILE A 134 -10.01 -9.83 1.17
N SER A 135 -9.07 -10.33 0.37
CA SER A 135 -9.16 -10.36 -1.09
C SER A 135 -8.65 -11.70 -1.59
N GLU A 136 -9.30 -12.28 -2.60
CA GLU A 136 -8.92 -13.57 -3.20
C GLU A 136 -8.66 -14.70 -2.20
N ASN A 137 -9.46 -14.74 -1.12
CA ASN A 137 -9.32 -15.73 -0.03
C ASN A 137 -8.01 -15.63 0.77
N LEU A 138 -7.33 -14.48 0.71
CA LEU A 138 -6.16 -14.12 1.51
C LEU A 138 -6.50 -12.96 2.45
N LEU A 139 -5.86 -12.93 3.61
CA LEU A 139 -5.92 -11.83 4.56
C LEU A 139 -4.71 -10.92 4.37
N PHE A 140 -4.96 -9.68 4.00
CA PHE A 140 -3.98 -8.61 3.92
C PHE A 140 -4.15 -7.70 5.13
N SER A 141 -3.07 -7.43 5.86
CA SER A 141 -3.11 -6.51 7.00
C SER A 141 -1.86 -5.66 7.12
N VAL A 142 -2.06 -4.40 7.48
CA VAL A 142 -1.01 -3.45 7.88
C VAL A 142 -1.16 -3.24 9.38
N GLU A 143 -0.11 -3.53 10.13
CA GLU A 143 -0.03 -3.42 11.59
C GLU A 143 1.03 -2.38 11.96
N ALA A 144 0.72 -1.49 12.89
CA ALA A 144 1.65 -0.50 13.42
C ALA A 144 1.77 -0.62 14.94
N THR A 145 3.00 -0.49 15.42
CA THR A 145 3.32 -0.27 16.83
C THR A 145 3.62 1.21 17.02
N LEU A 146 2.70 1.94 17.67
CA LEU A 146 2.68 3.40 17.78
C LEU A 146 3.41 3.92 19.03
N THR A 147 4.63 3.46 19.30
CA THR A 147 5.41 3.94 20.45
C THR A 147 5.76 5.43 20.30
N ASP A 148 6.30 5.84 19.14
CA ASP A 148 6.30 7.25 18.71
C ASP A 148 5.04 7.53 17.88
N LYS A 149 3.94 7.83 18.59
CA LYS A 149 2.60 7.84 18.01
C LYS A 149 2.43 8.79 16.83
N GLU A 150 2.98 10.00 16.91
CA GLU A 150 2.80 11.01 15.85
C GLU A 150 3.51 10.55 14.57
N TYR A 151 4.79 10.18 14.69
CA TYR A 151 5.58 9.68 13.58
C TYR A 151 4.94 8.44 12.94
N TRP A 152 4.64 7.41 13.73
CA TRP A 152 4.14 6.14 13.19
C TRP A 152 2.70 6.21 12.69
N SER A 153 1.89 7.17 13.17
CA SER A 153 0.55 7.39 12.59
C SER A 153 0.66 7.95 11.17
N ASP A 154 1.56 8.91 10.94
CA ASP A 154 1.78 9.50 9.61
C ASP A 154 2.34 8.46 8.62
N VAL A 155 3.30 7.64 9.06
CA VAL A 155 3.83 6.54 8.24
C VAL A 155 2.73 5.51 7.97
N PHE A 156 1.89 5.17 8.96
CA PHE A 156 0.80 4.21 8.80
C PHE A 156 -0.24 4.72 7.79
N ASP A 157 -0.63 5.99 7.88
CA ASP A 157 -1.59 6.59 6.96
C ASP A 157 -1.00 6.66 5.53
N THR A 158 0.30 6.90 5.38
CA THR A 158 1.00 6.84 4.09
C THR A 158 0.98 5.42 3.51
N VAL A 159 1.37 4.42 4.29
CA VAL A 159 1.44 3.01 3.86
C VAL A 159 0.05 2.47 3.52
N SER A 160 -0.91 2.65 4.42
CA SER A 160 -2.28 2.16 4.23
C SER A 160 -3.04 2.93 3.14
N GLY A 161 -2.80 4.24 3.01
CA GLY A 161 -3.43 5.07 1.98
C GLY A 161 -2.89 4.85 0.57
N SER A 162 -1.64 4.39 0.45
CA SER A 162 -1.01 4.06 -0.83
C SER A 162 -1.13 2.58 -1.23
N PHE A 163 -1.67 1.75 -0.32
CA PHE A 163 -1.86 0.33 -0.56
C PHE A 163 -2.76 0.09 -1.78
N ALA A 164 -2.32 -0.76 -2.70
CA ALA A 164 -3.11 -1.18 -3.85
C ALA A 164 -2.79 -2.63 -4.23
N PHE A 165 -3.82 -3.36 -4.66
CA PHE A 165 -3.66 -4.67 -5.27
C PHE A 165 -3.06 -4.52 -6.68
N ILE A 166 -2.14 -5.41 -7.02
CA ILE A 166 -1.56 -5.51 -8.36
C ILE A 166 -2.43 -6.53 -9.11
N SER A 167 -3.32 -6.05 -9.98
CA SER A 167 -4.01 -6.92 -10.93
C SER A 167 -3.06 -7.34 -12.04
N GLU A 168 -3.20 -8.58 -12.55
CA GLU A 168 -2.50 -9.01 -13.77
C GLU A 168 -2.79 -8.01 -14.91
N GLY A 169 -1.77 -7.24 -15.32
CA GLY A 169 -1.86 -6.20 -16.34
C GLY A 169 -1.52 -4.77 -15.89
N ALA A 170 -1.29 -4.53 -14.60
CA ALA A 170 -0.76 -3.24 -14.14
C ALA A 170 0.76 -3.17 -14.38
N PRO A 171 1.30 -2.09 -14.98
CA PRO A 171 2.75 -1.94 -15.14
C PRO A 171 3.41 -1.84 -13.76
N VAL A 172 4.22 -2.84 -13.43
CA VAL A 172 5.15 -2.77 -12.30
C VAL A 172 6.18 -1.68 -12.59
N GLY A 173 6.08 -0.57 -11.85
CA GLY A 173 7.08 0.51 -11.93
C GLY A 173 8.46 0.01 -11.47
N PRO A 174 9.55 0.63 -11.93
CA PRO A 174 10.89 0.21 -11.55
C PRO A 174 11.07 0.22 -10.03
N GLN A 175 11.42 -0.93 -9.47
CA GLN A 175 11.76 -1.12 -8.06
C GLN A 175 13.05 -0.37 -7.75
N GLN A 176 12.96 0.82 -7.14
CA GLN A 176 14.13 1.51 -6.59
C GLN A 176 14.43 0.97 -5.19
N GLY A 177 15.00 -0.22 -5.15
CA GLY A 177 15.65 -0.74 -3.95
C GLY A 177 16.93 0.04 -3.67
N ALA A 178 17.05 0.60 -2.47
CA ALA A 178 18.34 1.08 -1.98
C ALA A 178 19.26 -0.13 -1.78
N GLY A 179 20.27 -0.25 -2.64
CA GLY A 179 21.20 -1.37 -2.64
C GLY A 179 22.20 -1.36 -1.48
N ALA A 180 22.58 -2.56 -1.03
CA ALA A 180 23.91 -2.87 -0.51
C ALA A 180 24.56 -3.84 -1.52
N GLY A 181 25.74 -3.48 -2.02
CA GLY A 181 26.27 -3.94 -3.30
C GLY A 181 27.02 -5.27 -3.32
N SER A 182 27.29 -5.74 -4.53
CA SER A 182 28.58 -6.29 -4.96
C SER A 182 28.62 -6.28 -6.49
N GLY A 183 29.68 -5.71 -7.04
CA GLY A 183 29.81 -5.37 -8.46
C GLY A 183 30.11 -6.56 -9.38
N GLY A 184 30.12 -6.26 -10.68
CA GLY A 184 30.64 -7.17 -11.70
C GLY A 184 29.94 -7.02 -13.05
N ASP A 185 30.38 -6.00 -13.78
CA ASP A 185 30.51 -5.92 -15.24
C ASP A 185 29.28 -6.08 -16.16
N VAL A 186 29.00 -4.95 -16.81
CA VAL A 186 28.20 -4.77 -18.02
C VAL A 186 29.01 -5.26 -19.21
N ASP A 187 28.42 -6.08 -20.08
CA ASP A 187 28.70 -6.00 -21.51
C ASP A 187 27.43 -6.32 -22.30
N GLU A 188 26.93 -5.27 -22.96
CA GLU A 188 25.80 -5.26 -23.89
C GLU A 188 26.40 -5.21 -25.30
N ASP A 189 26.32 -6.30 -26.07
CA ASP A 189 26.55 -6.25 -27.52
C ASP A 189 25.55 -7.11 -28.29
N THR A 190 24.48 -6.40 -28.67
CA THR A 190 23.80 -6.34 -29.97
C THR A 190 24.19 -7.35 -31.08
N SER A 191 23.12 -7.73 -31.80
CA SER A 191 23.04 -8.10 -33.23
C SER A 191 23.00 -9.59 -33.63
N GLU A 192 21.77 -9.98 -33.93
CA GLU A 192 21.29 -11.00 -34.84
C GLU A 192 22.11 -11.13 -36.15
N VAL A 193 22.64 -12.33 -36.40
CA VAL A 193 22.88 -12.85 -37.76
C VAL A 193 22.64 -14.37 -37.79
N ILE A 194 21.50 -14.80 -38.35
CA ILE A 194 21.30 -16.15 -38.93
C ILE A 194 22.11 -16.15 -40.24
N PRO A 195 22.96 -17.16 -40.58
CA PRO A 195 22.39 -18.35 -41.23
C PRO A 195 23.18 -19.68 -41.27
N LYS A 196 22.40 -20.70 -41.67
CA LYS A 196 22.70 -21.98 -42.37
C LYS A 196 23.24 -23.17 -41.56
N ARG A 197 22.29 -24.07 -41.30
CA ARG A 197 22.33 -25.51 -41.59
C ARG A 197 23.54 -25.96 -42.44
N VAL A 198 24.38 -26.80 -41.86
CA VAL A 198 25.18 -27.80 -42.57
C VAL A 198 25.03 -29.13 -41.82
N GLU A 199 24.55 -30.14 -42.54
CA GLU A 199 24.46 -31.51 -42.09
C GLU A 199 25.82 -32.20 -42.01
N SER A 200 25.87 -33.22 -41.16
CA SER A 200 26.68 -34.44 -41.26
C SER A 200 28.20 -34.30 -41.21
N LYS A 201 28.80 -34.93 -40.19
CA LYS A 201 29.55 -36.18 -40.41
C LYS A 201 29.79 -36.94 -39.11
N SER A 202 29.28 -38.17 -39.12
CA SER A 202 29.74 -39.33 -38.38
C SER A 202 31.27 -39.37 -38.27
N CYS A 203 31.77 -39.61 -37.06
CA CYS A 203 33.02 -40.35 -36.84
C CYS A 203 32.89 -41.17 -35.54
N VAL A 204 32.66 -42.45 -35.76
CA VAL A 204 32.95 -43.56 -34.84
C VAL A 204 34.39 -43.46 -34.34
N HIS A 205 34.61 -43.57 -33.03
CA HIS A 205 35.80 -44.24 -32.53
C HIS A 205 35.49 -45.05 -31.27
N LYS A 206 35.91 -46.30 -31.34
CA LYS A 206 35.73 -47.40 -30.42
C LYS A 206 37.13 -47.84 -30.03
N ILE A 207 37.58 -47.62 -28.80
CA ILE A 207 38.76 -48.25 -28.15
C ILE A 207 38.44 -48.19 -26.64
N ILE A 208 38.04 -49.26 -25.94
CA ILE A 208 38.72 -50.52 -25.55
C ILE A 208 39.73 -50.34 -24.39
N ASP A 209 39.43 -51.10 -23.33
CA ASP A 209 40.23 -51.65 -22.23
C ASP A 209 40.76 -50.79 -21.07
N GLY A 210 40.51 -51.35 -19.88
CA GLY A 210 40.91 -50.91 -18.55
C GLY A 210 40.01 -51.52 -17.48
#